data_AF-A0A496YK02-F1
#
_entry.id   AF-A0A496YK02-F1
#
_cell.length_a   1.000
_cell.length_b   1.000
_cell.length_c   1.000
_cell.angle_alpha   90.00
_cell.angle_beta   90.00
_cell.angle_gamma   90.00
#
_symmetry.space_group_name_H-M   'P 1'
#
loop_
_entity.id
_entity.type
_entity.pdbx_description
1 polymer ?
#
loop_
_entity_poly.entity_id
_entity_poly.type
_entity_poly.pdbx_seq_one_letter_code
_entity_poly.pdbx_strand_id
1 'polypeptide(L)'
;MEEEVKNEETQEEEKRPIEEEKPLDKMTAPELREIAKEIPGVTGVHAMKKDQLLAIIKEHRGIKDEAPKRKKAKKPVGVTPKQLKEKIAQLKAEKEAARQAQDKKRVDILRRRINRLKKQTRKVAQA
;
A
#
# COMPACT_ATOMS: atom_id res chain seq x y z
N MET A 1 34.10 53.38 18.03
CA MET A 1 34.71 52.23 18.70
C MET A 1 33.58 51.63 19.50
N GLU A 2 32.87 50.67 18.89
CA GLU A 2 33.15 49.23 19.10
C GLU A 2 32.67 48.90 20.52
N GLU A 3 31.59 48.16 20.76
CA GLU A 3 31.34 46.75 20.44
C GLU A 3 29.87 46.40 20.78
N GLU A 4 29.46 45.17 20.45
CA GLU A 4 28.27 44.44 20.95
C GLU A 4 26.93 44.83 20.26
N VAL A 5 26.37 44.13 19.26
CA VAL A 5 26.31 42.69 18.96
C VAL A 5 25.98 41.85 20.20
N LYS A 6 24.69 41.84 20.59
CA LYS A 6 24.07 40.73 21.33
C LYS A 6 22.54 40.87 21.36
N ASN A 7 21.88 39.75 21.08
CA ASN A 7 20.47 39.42 21.32
C ASN A 7 19.47 40.11 20.37
N GLU A 8 19.00 39.51 19.27
CA GLU A 8 18.59 38.11 19.10
C GLU A 8 17.75 37.61 20.28
N GLU A 9 16.48 38.00 20.33
CA GLU A 9 15.36 37.40 21.08
C GLU A 9 14.20 38.40 20.89
N THR A 10 13.07 38.10 20.26
CA THR A 10 12.33 36.86 20.19
C THR A 10 11.51 36.89 18.90
N GLN A 11 11.76 35.90 18.06
CA GLN A 11 11.01 35.65 16.83
C GLN A 11 9.56 35.31 17.19
N GLU A 12 8.67 35.93 16.43
CA GLU A 12 7.24 35.68 16.40
C GLU A 12 6.95 34.18 16.39
N GLU A 13 6.09 33.77 17.32
CA GLU A 13 5.46 32.46 17.36
C GLU A 13 4.63 32.24 16.09
N GLU A 14 5.29 31.82 15.02
CA GLU A 14 4.62 31.24 13.87
C GLU A 14 4.31 29.78 14.22
N LYS A 15 3.16 29.56 14.86
CA LYS A 15 2.56 28.24 15.07
C LYS A 15 2.32 27.58 13.72
N ARG A 16 3.33 26.86 13.23
CA ARG A 16 3.21 26.04 12.01
C ARG A 16 2.36 24.81 12.33
N PRO A 17 1.33 24.55 11.51
CA PRO A 17 0.38 23.48 11.74
C PRO A 17 1.08 22.13 11.60
N ILE A 18 0.78 21.25 12.55
CA ILE A 18 0.82 19.79 12.54
C ILE A 18 1.00 19.24 11.11
N GLU A 19 2.26 19.10 10.69
CA GLU A 19 2.59 18.31 9.51
C GLU A 19 2.51 16.85 9.94
N GLU A 20 1.31 16.29 9.77
CA GLU A 20 1.10 14.86 9.65
C GLU A 20 2.25 14.27 8.84
N GLU A 21 3.09 13.48 9.51
CA GLU A 21 4.31 12.93 8.96
C GLU A 21 4.03 12.31 7.60
N LYS A 22 4.48 12.97 6.53
CA LYS A 22 4.55 12.33 5.22
C LYS A 22 5.27 11.00 5.45
N PRO A 23 4.69 9.84 5.09
CA PRO A 23 5.35 8.58 5.33
C PRO A 23 6.70 8.63 4.60
N LEU A 24 7.78 8.30 5.32
CA LEU A 24 9.17 8.46 4.85
C LEU A 24 9.35 7.91 3.42
N ASP A 25 8.65 6.82 3.07
CA ASP A 25 8.68 6.20 1.75
C ASP A 25 8.25 7.13 0.58
N LYS A 26 7.43 8.15 0.86
CA LYS A 26 6.96 9.13 -0.12
C LYS A 26 7.87 10.35 -0.25
N MET A 27 8.76 10.59 0.71
CA MET A 27 9.70 11.71 0.62
C MET A 27 10.69 11.50 -0.52
N THR A 28 11.16 12.60 -1.10
CA THR A 28 12.16 12.61 -2.16
C THR A 28 13.58 12.50 -1.58
N ALA A 29 14.55 12.12 -2.41
CA ALA A 29 15.94 12.00 -1.97
C ALA A 29 16.51 13.25 -1.28
N PRO A 30 16.25 14.51 -1.72
CA PRO A 30 16.73 15.69 -1.01
C PRO A 30 16.09 15.88 0.37
N GLU A 31 14.78 15.67 0.51
CA GLU A 31 14.08 15.76 1.81
C GLU A 31 14.62 14.72 2.81
N LEU A 32 14.91 13.50 2.34
CA LEU A 32 15.54 12.46 3.17
C LEU A 32 16.99 12.80 3.53
N ARG A 33 17.70 13.60 2.72
CA ARG A 33 19.05 14.05 3.06
C ARG A 33 19.05 15.10 4.14
N GLU A 34 18.06 16.00 4.16
CA GLU A 34 17.92 17.01 5.21
C GLU A 34 17.66 16.35 6.56
N ILE A 35 16.70 15.41 6.60
CA ILE A 35 16.40 14.64 7.81
C ILE A 35 17.60 13.79 8.26
N ALA A 36 18.36 13.20 7.33
CA ALA A 36 19.54 12.42 7.67
C ALA A 36 20.74 13.26 8.15
N LYS A 37 20.81 14.56 7.82
CA LYS A 37 21.84 15.48 8.34
C LYS A 37 21.60 15.86 9.79
N GLU A 38 20.34 15.93 10.21
CA GLU A 38 19.96 16.21 11.59
C GLU A 38 20.27 15.04 12.53
N ILE A 39 20.50 13.83 11.99
CA ILE A 39 20.88 12.66 12.76
C ILE A 39 22.37 12.73 13.13
N PRO A 40 22.73 12.81 14.43
CA PRO A 40 24.13 12.85 14.84
C PRO A 40 24.81 11.50 14.54
N GLY A 41 25.90 11.54 13.75
CA GLY A 41 26.73 10.38 13.45
C GLY A 41 26.65 9.84 12.02
N VAL A 42 25.77 10.38 11.16
CA VAL A 42 25.68 9.95 9.75
C VAL A 42 26.55 10.83 8.86
N THR A 43 27.76 10.37 8.55
CA THR A 43 28.65 11.01 7.57
C THR A 43 28.42 10.43 6.16
N GLY A 44 28.36 11.26 5.12
CA GLY A 44 28.23 10.80 3.73
C GLY A 44 26.81 10.80 3.15
N VAL A 45 25.87 11.51 3.78
CA VAL A 45 24.45 11.63 3.39
C VAL A 45 24.24 11.99 1.91
N HIS A 46 25.14 12.79 1.31
CA HIS A 46 25.05 13.20 -0.10
C HIS A 46 25.34 12.07 -1.10
N ALA A 47 26.09 11.04 -0.71
CA ALA A 47 26.44 9.90 -1.57
C ALA A 47 25.44 8.73 -1.44
N MET A 48 24.59 8.74 -0.42
CA MET A 48 23.65 7.65 -0.15
C MET A 48 22.44 7.67 -1.11
N LYS A 49 22.02 6.46 -1.51
CA LYS A 49 20.80 6.25 -2.30
C LYS A 49 19.56 6.42 -1.43
N LYS A 50 18.40 6.68 -2.07
CA LYS A 50 17.11 6.88 -1.39
C LYS A 50 16.79 5.76 -0.38
N ASP A 51 17.00 4.51 -0.76
CA ASP A 51 16.71 3.34 0.08
C ASP A 51 17.59 3.27 1.34
N GLN A 52 18.86 3.69 1.23
CA GLN A 52 19.81 3.70 2.34
C GLN A 52 19.48 4.81 3.34
N LEU A 53 19.10 6.00 2.84
CA LEU A 53 18.64 7.11 3.68
C LEU A 53 17.37 6.72 4.46
N LEU A 54 16.42 6.03 3.81
CA LEU A 54 15.22 5.53 4.47
C LEU A 54 15.55 4.53 5.59
N ALA A 55 16.50 3.63 5.39
CA ALA A 55 16.90 2.66 6.41
C ALA A 55 17.49 3.36 7.64
N ILE A 56 18.43 4.29 7.45
CA ILE A 56 19.08 5.04 8.54
C ILE A 56 18.06 5.89 9.31
N ILE A 57 17.17 6.58 8.60
CA ILE A 57 16.14 7.42 9.24
C ILE A 57 15.12 6.56 9.99
N LYS A 58 14.74 5.39 9.46
CA LYS A 58 13.84 4.45 10.14
C LYS A 58 14.48 3.80 11.37
N GLU A 59 15.76 3.45 11.30
CA GLU A 59 16.54 2.94 12.44
C GLU A 59 16.67 3.99 13.54
N HIS A 60 16.99 5.24 13.19
CA HIS A 60 17.13 6.32 14.16
C HIS A 60 15.79 6.77 14.77
N ARG A 61 14.71 6.83 13.97
CA ARG A 61 13.36 7.14 14.48
C ARG A 61 12.69 5.98 15.23
N GLY A 62 13.34 4.81 15.32
CA GLY A 62 12.83 3.65 16.07
C GLY A 62 11.55 3.03 15.48
N ILE A 63 11.15 3.42 14.27
CA ILE A 63 9.97 2.88 13.59
C ILE A 63 10.39 1.55 12.98
N LYS A 64 10.21 0.47 13.75
CA LYS A 64 10.14 -0.89 13.23
C LYS A 64 8.87 -1.02 12.38
N ASP A 65 8.91 -0.49 11.16
CA ASP A 65 7.91 -0.83 10.16
C ASP A 65 8.17 -2.28 9.75
N GLU A 66 7.39 -3.20 10.35
CA GLU A 66 7.02 -4.44 9.71
C GLU A 66 6.57 -4.08 8.30
N ALA A 67 7.47 -4.28 7.32
CA ALA A 67 7.20 -4.04 5.92
C ALA A 67 5.78 -4.53 5.60
N PRO A 68 4.92 -3.72 4.96
CA PRO A 68 3.56 -4.14 4.67
C PRO A 68 3.66 -5.41 3.86
N LYS A 69 3.36 -6.55 4.52
CA LYS A 69 3.38 -7.89 3.96
C LYS A 69 2.68 -7.75 2.63
N ARG A 70 3.44 -7.83 1.51
CA ARG A 70 2.88 -7.85 0.15
C ARG A 70 1.64 -8.71 0.27
N LYS A 71 0.45 -8.13 0.05
CA LYS A 71 -0.82 -8.80 0.34
C LYS A 71 -0.83 -10.09 -0.50
N LYS A 72 -0.30 -11.18 0.05
CA LYS A 72 -0.39 -12.50 -0.54
C LYS A 72 -1.89 -12.67 -0.67
N ALA A 73 -2.36 -12.82 -1.91
CA ALA A 73 -3.77 -12.93 -2.21
C ALA A 73 -4.38 -13.84 -1.17
N LYS A 74 -5.21 -13.27 -0.27
CA LYS A 74 -5.75 -13.98 0.88
C LYS A 74 -6.28 -15.29 0.31
N LYS A 75 -5.68 -16.42 0.69
CA LYS A 75 -6.31 -17.72 0.41
C LYS A 75 -7.74 -17.55 0.91
N PRO A 76 -8.78 -17.89 0.12
CA PRO A 76 -10.15 -17.77 0.59
C PRO A 76 -10.35 -18.82 1.69
N VAL A 77 -9.88 -18.51 2.90
CA VAL A 77 -10.08 -19.28 4.11
C VAL A 77 -11.58 -19.24 4.35
N GLY A 78 -12.23 -20.40 4.26
CA GLY A 78 -13.66 -20.55 4.50
C GLY A 78 -14.55 -20.71 3.27
N VAL A 79 -14.04 -20.65 2.04
CA VAL A 79 -14.87 -20.96 0.86
C VAL A 79 -14.80 -22.45 0.56
N THR A 80 -15.88 -23.17 0.81
CA THR A 80 -15.93 -24.61 0.52
C THR A 80 -16.16 -24.86 -0.98
N PRO A 81 -15.62 -25.97 -1.55
CA PRO A 81 -15.92 -26.36 -2.93
C PRO A 81 -17.42 -26.49 -3.22
N LYS A 82 -18.22 -26.86 -2.22
CA LYS A 82 -19.68 -27.00 -2.32
C LYS A 82 -20.37 -25.65 -2.60
N GLN A 83 -20.07 -24.63 -1.81
CA GLN A 83 -20.62 -23.28 -1.99
C GLN A 83 -20.28 -22.68 -3.37
N LEU A 84 -19.08 -22.97 -3.89
CA LEU A 84 -18.69 -22.52 -5.23
C LEU A 84 -19.47 -23.24 -6.33
N LYS A 85 -19.76 -24.54 -6.16
CA LYS A 85 -20.59 -25.31 -7.10
C LYS A 85 -22.04 -24.84 -7.10
N GLU A 86 -22.60 -24.51 -5.94
CA GLU A 86 -23.94 -23.91 -5.82
C GLU A 86 -24.03 -22.58 -6.57
N LYS A 87 -23.06 -21.67 -6.38
CA LYS A 87 -22.98 -20.42 -7.15
C LYS A 87 -22.84 -20.64 -8.65
N ILE A 88 -22.09 -21.68 -9.07
CA ILE A 88 -21.99 -22.03 -10.49
C ILE A 88 -23.36 -22.49 -11.04
N ALA A 89 -24.13 -23.26 -10.29
CA ALA A 89 -25.46 -23.71 -10.70
C ALA A 89 -26.41 -22.52 -10.88
N GLN A 90 -26.44 -21.59 -9.92
CA GLN A 90 -27.23 -20.35 -10.00
C GLN A 90 -26.87 -19.53 -11.25
N LEU A 91 -25.57 -19.28 -11.49
CA LEU A 91 -25.13 -18.50 -12.65
C LEU A 91 -25.38 -19.19 -13.99
N LYS A 92 -25.50 -20.53 -14.02
CA LYS A 92 -25.91 -21.25 -15.22
C LYS A 92 -27.39 -21.01 -15.54
N ALA A 93 -28.26 -21.05 -14.54
CA ALA A 93 -29.68 -20.73 -14.70
C ALA A 93 -29.86 -19.27 -15.17
N GLU A 94 -29.15 -18.32 -14.56
CA GLU A 94 -29.14 -16.93 -15.04
C GLU A 94 -28.64 -16.78 -16.48
N LYS A 95 -27.68 -17.62 -16.90
CA LYS A 95 -27.14 -17.59 -18.26
C LYS A 95 -28.16 -18.10 -19.28
N GLU A 96 -28.95 -19.10 -18.91
CA GLU A 96 -30.04 -19.61 -19.74
C GLU A 96 -31.16 -18.57 -19.88
N ALA A 97 -31.55 -17.91 -18.78
CA ALA A 97 -32.48 -16.80 -18.82
C ALA A 97 -31.96 -15.64 -19.70
N ALA A 98 -30.68 -15.26 -19.56
CA ALA A 98 -30.07 -14.23 -20.39
C ALA A 98 -29.98 -14.62 -21.88
N ARG A 99 -29.87 -15.92 -22.18
CA ARG A 99 -29.89 -16.44 -23.55
C ARG A 99 -31.29 -16.35 -24.15
N GLN A 100 -32.34 -16.66 -23.38
CA GLN A 100 -33.73 -16.49 -23.80
C GLN A 100 -34.06 -15.02 -24.04
N ALA A 101 -33.57 -14.12 -23.18
CA ALA A 101 -33.71 -12.67 -23.34
C ALA A 101 -32.82 -12.06 -24.44
N GLN A 102 -32.05 -12.88 -25.18
CA GLN A 102 -31.11 -12.47 -26.24
C GLN A 102 -30.07 -11.41 -25.82
N ASP A 103 -29.80 -11.26 -24.52
CA ASP A 103 -28.77 -10.34 -24.01
C ASP A 103 -27.38 -10.97 -24.09
N LYS A 104 -26.73 -10.75 -25.24
CA LYS A 104 -25.38 -11.23 -25.54
C LYS A 104 -24.35 -10.75 -24.50
N LYS A 105 -24.46 -9.50 -24.03
CA LYS A 105 -23.51 -8.92 -23.07
C LYS A 105 -23.62 -9.64 -21.72
N ARG A 106 -24.85 -9.87 -21.24
CA ARG A 106 -25.09 -10.59 -19.99
C ARG A 106 -24.61 -12.04 -20.08
N VAL A 107 -24.87 -12.72 -21.20
CA VAL A 107 -24.38 -14.09 -21.44
C VAL A 107 -22.85 -14.16 -21.37
N ASP A 108 -22.13 -13.21 -21.95
CA ASP A 108 -20.66 -13.16 -21.92
C ASP A 108 -20.09 -12.89 -20.51
N ILE A 109 -20.72 -11.97 -19.77
CA ILE A 109 -20.34 -11.70 -18.37
C ILE A 109 -20.53 -12.95 -17.52
N LEU A 110 -21.68 -13.63 -17.64
CA LEU A 110 -21.99 -14.85 -16.91
C LEU A 110 -21.03 -15.99 -17.29
N ARG A 111 -20.70 -16.14 -18.59
CA ARG A 111 -19.69 -17.10 -19.05
C ARG A 111 -18.34 -16.88 -18.37
N ARG A 112 -17.86 -15.63 -18.31
CA ARG A 112 -16.57 -15.29 -17.67
C ARG A 112 -16.60 -15.57 -16.16
N ARG A 113 -17.69 -15.21 -15.48
CA ARG A 113 -17.88 -15.47 -14.04
C ARG A 113 -17.88 -16.97 -13.73
N ILE A 114 -18.63 -17.76 -14.49
CA ILE A 114 -18.65 -19.23 -14.37
C ILE A 114 -17.24 -19.81 -14.55
N ASN A 115 -16.49 -19.35 -15.56
CA ASN A 115 -15.12 -19.83 -15.79
C ASN A 115 -14.18 -19.47 -14.63
N ARG A 116 -14.30 -18.27 -14.05
CA ARG A 116 -13.50 -17.86 -12.89
C ARG A 116 -13.82 -18.72 -11.67
N LEU A 117 -15.10 -18.98 -11.39
CA LEU A 117 -15.52 -19.85 -10.29
C LEU A 117 -15.05 -21.29 -10.49
N LYS A 118 -15.12 -21.85 -11.70
CA LYS A 118 -14.56 -23.18 -12.02
C LYS A 118 -13.04 -23.25 -11.80
N LYS A 119 -12.31 -22.17 -12.08
CA LYS A 119 -10.87 -22.09 -11.76
C LYS A 119 -10.64 -22.00 -10.25
N GLN A 120 -11.46 -21.24 -9.54
CA GLN A 120 -11.40 -21.15 -8.07
C GLN A 120 -11.73 -22.49 -7.40
N THR A 121 -12.72 -23.26 -7.88
CA THR A 121 -13.01 -24.60 -7.33
C THR A 121 -11.82 -25.54 -7.46
N ARG A 122 -11.11 -25.51 -8.60
CA ARG A 122 -9.90 -26.33 -8.79
C ARG A 122 -8.78 -25.92 -7.83
N LYS A 123 -8.58 -24.61 -7.63
CA LYS A 123 -7.57 -24.09 -6.70
C LYS A 123 -7.89 -24.42 -5.24
N VAL A 124 -9.15 -24.33 -4.84
CA VAL A 124 -9.59 -24.68 -3.47
C VAL A 124 -9.51 -26.18 -3.24
N ALA A 125 -9.80 -27.01 -4.25
CA ALA A 125 -9.67 -28.47 -4.12
C ALA A 125 -8.20 -28.97 -4.10
N GLN A 126 -7.27 -28.17 -4.61
CA GLN A 126 -5.82 -28.46 -4.57
C GLN A 126 -5.11 -27.88 -3.34
N ALA A 127 -5.77 -27.00 -2.59
CA ALA A 127 -5.21 -26.25 -1.46
C ALA A 127 -5.53 -26.93 -0.13
#